data_AF-A0AAE0WSH9-F1
#
_entry.id   AF-A0AAE0WSH9-F1
#
_cell.length_a   1.000
_cell.length_b   1.000
_cell.length_c   1.000
_cell.angle_alpha   90.00
_cell.angle_beta   90.00
_cell.angle_gamma   90.00
#
_symmetry.space_group_name_H-M   'P 1'
#
loop_
_entity.id
_entity.type
_entity.pdbx_description
1 polymer ?
#
loop_
_entity_poly.entity_id
_entity_poly.type
_entity_poly.pdbx_seq_one_letter_code
_entity_poly.pdbx_strand_id
1 'polypeptide(L)'
;MTDDQPDKFPAYHGGDVSIMISPTQPLYRLYRNVLIEHSSTFNDILTTETAAKLSQAAIKKGRRIKYHLELKMVKNRDAIPHFNLEQYLIDERGQFNSPTSKVIAFQNGLPQDPYHIAWDAVLGALNNIPLHLGDFGKDTLTDILNNAVRITEVAEHLDCVSEVERLDYASNTDIMKIPVITQPIEAIFLSTGQVVQKSIYSNPVAWLDFAYRIRSKILFREALIHATAQYFTTQSRDNLSSLDDHVHAFLKKKAERMKKSVKDSFLQIMTYLPNYMHREESLGRADKDSIGQASYAKQVYEWQALNIIRTWVGMQIACDETHQAQDMGKSVVDPIMQGGNAYLSKPDLVDFHRFCPMTSKGKNALEDRINLIKENIKGFLKPLTKNMSQLDLKGLKVEYFTCVRVDHDEYPWDTNAQAHNQIQRDTSDGAGEKEDDEYNEYGEMIPECDEEDEEMESED
;
A
#
# COMPACT_ATOMS: atom_id res chain seq x y z
N MET A 1 -17.17 27.48 -44.16
CA MET A 1 -17.53 27.16 -42.76
C MET A 1 -16.95 28.27 -41.93
N THR A 2 -17.82 28.96 -41.21
CA THR A 2 -17.54 30.18 -40.45
C THR A 2 -16.56 29.92 -39.30
N ASP A 3 -15.61 30.85 -39.16
CA ASP A 3 -14.36 30.79 -38.39
C ASP A 3 -14.56 31.11 -36.89
N ASP A 4 -15.70 30.70 -36.33
CA ASP A 4 -16.19 31.21 -35.03
C ASP A 4 -16.54 30.09 -34.03
N GLN A 5 -16.02 28.87 -34.24
CA GLN A 5 -16.06 27.85 -33.20
C GLN A 5 -14.84 28.01 -32.29
N PRO A 6 -15.03 28.06 -30.95
CA PRO A 6 -13.91 28.15 -30.02
C PRO A 6 -13.00 26.94 -30.21
N ASP A 7 -11.70 27.20 -30.30
CA ASP A 7 -10.64 26.21 -30.42
C ASP A 7 -10.66 25.32 -29.17
N LYS A 8 -11.28 24.13 -29.26
CA LYS A 8 -11.52 23.27 -28.10
C LYS A 8 -11.35 21.79 -28.43
N PHE A 9 -10.96 21.03 -27.42
CA PHE A 9 -10.95 19.57 -27.47
C PHE A 9 -12.34 19.05 -27.91
N PRO A 10 -12.42 18.04 -28.80
CA PRO A 10 -11.34 17.22 -29.35
C PRO A 10 -10.67 17.75 -30.63
N ALA A 11 -11.09 18.88 -31.19
CA ALA A 11 -10.67 19.33 -32.52
C ALA A 11 -10.15 20.77 -32.53
N TYR A 12 -8.83 20.91 -32.35
CA TYR A 12 -8.18 22.21 -32.46
C TYR A 12 -7.95 22.60 -33.93
N HIS A 13 -8.23 23.85 -34.28
CA HIS A 13 -8.05 24.40 -35.63
C HIS A 13 -6.56 24.44 -36.03
N GLY A 14 -5.68 24.67 -35.06
CA GLY A 14 -4.23 24.69 -35.24
C GLY A 14 -3.54 23.32 -35.20
N GLY A 15 -4.26 22.25 -34.84
CA GLY A 15 -3.68 20.93 -34.62
C GLY A 15 -3.00 20.35 -35.87
N ASP A 16 -1.78 19.82 -35.69
CA ASP A 16 -0.97 19.20 -36.73
C ASP A 16 -1.00 17.67 -36.68
N VAL A 17 -1.59 17.08 -35.65
CA VAL A 17 -1.82 15.64 -35.51
C VAL A 17 -3.31 15.35 -35.61
N SER A 18 -3.66 14.33 -36.39
CA SER A 18 -5.02 13.79 -36.45
C SER A 18 -5.07 12.36 -35.91
N ILE A 19 -5.98 12.09 -34.98
CA ILE A 19 -6.15 10.77 -34.38
C ILE A 19 -7.59 10.31 -34.59
N MET A 20 -7.77 9.10 -35.11
CA MET A 20 -9.07 8.45 -35.26
C MET A 20 -9.16 7.27 -34.29
N ILE A 21 -9.93 7.43 -33.21
CA ILE A 21 -10.19 6.37 -32.23
C ILE A 21 -11.25 5.40 -32.77
N SER A 22 -12.34 5.94 -33.32
CA SER A 22 -13.41 5.18 -33.95
C SER A 22 -13.88 5.90 -35.21
N PRO A 23 -14.25 5.18 -36.29
CA PRO A 23 -14.87 5.79 -37.47
C PRO A 23 -16.20 6.48 -37.18
N THR A 24 -16.81 6.24 -36.01
CA THR A 24 -18.05 6.90 -35.56
C THR A 24 -17.83 8.13 -34.69
N GLN A 25 -16.62 8.32 -34.17
CA GLN A 25 -16.29 9.44 -33.29
C GLN A 25 -15.70 10.61 -34.09
N PRO A 26 -15.77 11.85 -33.56
CA PRO A 26 -15.10 12.99 -34.19
C PRO A 26 -13.60 12.74 -34.31
N LEU A 27 -13.02 13.12 -35.45
CA LEU A 27 -11.58 13.09 -35.65
C LEU A 27 -10.92 14.07 -34.68
N TYR A 28 -10.01 13.56 -33.85
CA TYR A 28 -9.24 14.38 -32.92
C TYR A 28 -8.21 15.17 -33.72
N ARG A 29 -8.08 16.48 -33.44
CA ARG A 29 -7.05 17.34 -34.02
C ARG A 29 -6.27 17.96 -32.87
N LEU A 30 -5.08 17.45 -32.61
CA LEU A 30 -4.27 17.77 -31.45
C LEU A 30 -2.91 18.34 -31.88
N TYR A 31 -2.20 18.95 -30.92
CA TYR A 31 -0.87 19.50 -31.13
C TYR A 31 0.20 18.45 -30.83
N ARG A 32 1.12 18.22 -31.78
CA ARG A 32 2.25 17.30 -31.61
C ARG A 32 3.03 17.60 -30.33
N ASN A 33 3.34 18.87 -30.09
CA ASN A 33 4.18 19.29 -28.96
C ASN A 33 3.57 18.87 -27.61
N VAL A 34 2.25 18.95 -27.46
CA VAL A 34 1.55 18.52 -26.24
C VAL A 34 1.61 16.99 -26.09
N LEU A 35 1.42 16.25 -27.19
CA LEU A 35 1.43 14.79 -27.15
C LEU A 35 2.81 14.22 -26.80
N ILE A 36 3.87 14.72 -27.45
CA ILE A 36 5.25 14.22 -27.22
C ILE A 36 5.79 14.62 -25.84
N GLU A 37 5.33 15.74 -25.27
CA GLU A 37 5.74 16.20 -23.95
C GLU A 37 5.28 15.24 -22.85
N HIS A 38 4.09 14.66 -23.02
CA HIS A 38 3.46 13.80 -22.02
C HIS A 38 3.52 12.29 -22.33
N SER A 39 4.01 11.88 -23.50
CA SER A 39 4.06 10.48 -23.93
C SER A 39 5.30 10.18 -24.77
N SER A 40 6.10 9.22 -24.31
CA SER A 40 7.24 8.72 -25.09
C SER A 40 6.80 7.98 -26.35
N THR A 41 5.69 7.22 -26.26
CA THR A 41 5.09 6.53 -27.39
C THR A 41 4.74 7.50 -28.52
N PHE A 42 4.15 8.67 -28.19
CA PHE A 42 3.92 9.70 -29.20
C PHE A 42 5.22 10.34 -29.71
N ASN A 43 6.25 10.48 -28.89
CA ASN A 43 7.56 10.97 -29.34
C ASN A 43 8.20 10.04 -30.38
N ASP A 44 8.11 8.73 -30.16
CA ASP A 44 8.67 7.70 -31.06
C ASP A 44 7.88 7.59 -32.38
N ILE A 45 6.56 7.75 -32.34
CA ILE A 45 5.70 7.67 -33.53
C ILE A 45 5.76 8.98 -34.33
N LEU A 46 5.70 10.14 -33.67
CA LEU A 46 5.57 11.45 -34.30
C LEU A 46 6.94 12.08 -34.59
N THR A 47 7.84 11.39 -35.28
CA THR A 47 9.16 11.93 -35.63
C THR A 47 9.10 12.93 -36.79
N THR A 48 10.15 13.76 -36.92
CA THR A 48 10.26 14.71 -38.04
C THR A 48 10.35 14.03 -39.41
N GLU A 49 10.80 12.78 -39.46
CA GLU A 49 10.89 11.98 -40.67
C GLU A 49 9.52 11.50 -41.16
N THR A 50 8.61 11.18 -40.23
CA THR A 50 7.26 10.71 -40.56
C THR A 50 6.28 11.86 -40.83
N ALA A 51 6.74 13.11 -40.69
CA ALA A 51 5.94 14.30 -40.96
C ALA A 51 5.65 14.50 -42.46
N ALA A 52 4.38 14.73 -42.79
CA ALA A 52 4.00 15.00 -44.18
C ALA A 52 4.57 16.33 -44.70
N LYS A 53 5.21 16.29 -45.87
CA LYS A 53 5.68 17.48 -46.59
C LYS A 53 4.56 18.06 -47.44
N LEU A 54 3.74 18.91 -46.82
CA LEU A 54 2.58 19.52 -47.48
C LEU A 54 3.02 20.52 -48.57
N SER A 55 2.37 20.44 -49.74
CA SER A 55 2.56 21.40 -50.84
C SER A 55 2.05 22.80 -50.48
N GLN A 56 2.61 23.85 -51.08
CA GLN A 56 2.15 25.23 -50.85
C GLN A 56 0.67 25.42 -51.19
N ALA A 57 0.13 24.66 -52.15
CA ALA A 57 -1.29 24.67 -52.49
C ALA A 57 -2.18 24.08 -51.38
N ALA A 58 -1.72 23.03 -50.68
CA ALA A 58 -2.42 22.43 -49.55
C ALA A 58 -2.42 23.38 -48.33
N ILE A 59 -1.29 24.03 -48.07
CA ILE A 59 -1.15 25.02 -46.99
C ILE A 59 -2.07 26.23 -47.25
N LYS A 60 -2.12 26.75 -48.49
CA LYS A 60 -3.05 27.84 -48.86
C LYS A 60 -4.53 27.45 -48.72
N LYS A 61 -4.86 26.14 -48.78
CA LYS A 61 -6.20 25.61 -48.52
C LYS A 61 -6.48 25.36 -47.02
N GLY A 62 -5.59 25.76 -46.13
CA GLY A 62 -5.74 25.61 -44.69
C GLY A 62 -5.45 24.21 -44.15
N ARG A 63 -4.84 23.31 -44.93
CA ARG A 63 -4.45 21.98 -44.44
C ARG A 63 -3.21 22.10 -43.56
N ARG A 64 -3.34 21.71 -42.28
CA ARG A 64 -2.27 21.77 -41.28
C ARG A 64 -1.83 20.41 -40.72
N ILE A 65 -2.61 19.36 -40.99
CA ILE A 65 -2.36 18.00 -40.51
C ILE A 65 -1.11 17.44 -41.19
N LYS A 66 -0.12 17.08 -40.38
CA LYS A 66 1.15 16.45 -40.79
C LYS A 66 1.22 14.97 -40.40
N TYR A 67 0.44 14.56 -39.40
CA TYR A 67 0.42 13.19 -38.88
C TYR A 67 -1.01 12.66 -38.82
N HIS A 68 -1.20 11.38 -39.19
CA HIS A 68 -2.47 10.69 -39.07
C HIS A 68 -2.28 9.35 -38.37
N LEU A 69 -2.99 9.15 -37.27
CA LEU A 69 -2.99 7.93 -36.47
C LEU A 69 -4.39 7.34 -36.44
N GLU A 70 -4.51 6.02 -36.56
CA GLU A 70 -5.76 5.30 -36.33
C GLU A 70 -5.59 4.24 -35.26
N LEU A 71 -6.58 4.17 -34.38
CA LEU A 71 -6.67 3.10 -33.40
C LEU A 71 -7.22 1.83 -34.08
N LYS A 72 -6.45 0.74 -34.05
CA LYS A 72 -6.88 -0.55 -34.58
C LYS A 72 -6.96 -1.59 -33.48
N MET A 73 -8.00 -2.41 -33.56
CA MET A 73 -8.14 -3.58 -32.70
C MET A 73 -7.09 -4.64 -33.08
N VAL A 74 -6.29 -5.05 -32.10
CA VAL A 74 -5.35 -6.16 -32.22
C VAL A 74 -6.15 -7.45 -32.26
N LYS A 75 -5.90 -8.30 -33.26
CA LYS A 75 -6.64 -9.57 -33.43
C LYS A 75 -6.38 -10.58 -32.30
N ASN A 76 -5.30 -10.39 -31.56
CA ASN A 76 -4.99 -11.20 -30.39
C ASN A 76 -5.75 -10.65 -29.17
N ARG A 77 -6.76 -11.40 -28.71
CA ARG A 77 -7.58 -11.01 -27.54
C ARG A 77 -6.82 -11.02 -26.23
N ASP A 78 -5.61 -11.57 -26.19
CA ASP A 78 -4.81 -11.62 -24.95
C ASP A 78 -3.86 -10.41 -24.81
N ALA A 79 -3.75 -9.56 -25.83
CA ALA A 79 -2.96 -8.33 -25.76
C ALA A 79 -3.77 -7.23 -25.08
N ILE A 80 -3.31 -6.73 -23.93
CA ILE A 80 -3.87 -5.57 -23.22
C ILE A 80 -2.92 -4.37 -23.45
N PRO A 81 -3.42 -3.21 -23.91
CA PRO A 81 -4.77 -2.99 -24.41
C PRO A 81 -5.00 -3.68 -25.76
N HIS A 82 -6.26 -4.04 -26.06
CA HIS A 82 -6.67 -4.68 -27.31
C HIS A 82 -6.55 -3.77 -28.55
N PHE A 83 -5.91 -2.61 -28.42
CA PHE A 83 -5.83 -1.59 -29.44
C PHE A 83 -4.39 -1.10 -29.59
N ASN A 84 -4.00 -0.84 -30.83
CA ASN A 84 -2.72 -0.24 -31.16
C ASN A 84 -2.92 0.98 -32.05
N LEU A 85 -2.14 2.03 -31.82
CA LEU A 85 -2.11 3.20 -32.70
C LEU A 85 -1.20 2.92 -33.90
N GLU A 86 -1.78 2.91 -35.10
CA GLU A 86 -1.03 2.78 -36.33
C GLU A 86 -0.95 4.12 -37.06
N GLN A 87 0.26 4.50 -37.45
CA GLN A 87 0.50 5.69 -38.26
C GLN A 87 0.27 5.42 -39.75
N TYR A 88 -0.43 6.34 -40.40
CA TYR A 88 -0.60 6.34 -41.85
C TYR A 88 0.13 7.51 -42.49
N LEU A 89 0.76 7.23 -43.63
CA LEU A 89 1.42 8.24 -44.44
C LEU A 89 0.39 9.15 -45.11
N ILE A 90 0.61 10.45 -44.99
CA ILE A 90 -0.18 11.49 -45.65
C ILE A 90 0.58 11.96 -46.89
N ASP A 91 -0.13 12.14 -48.00
CA ASP A 91 0.43 12.66 -49.25
C ASP A 91 0.70 14.18 -49.20
N GLU A 92 1.40 14.72 -50.21
CA GLU A 92 1.71 16.16 -50.33
C GLU A 92 0.46 17.06 -50.44
N ARG A 93 -0.69 16.46 -50.73
CA ARG A 93 -1.97 17.16 -50.80
C ARG A 93 -2.68 17.15 -49.45
N GLY A 94 -2.22 16.39 -48.44
CA GLY A 94 -2.85 16.26 -47.14
C GLY A 94 -3.98 15.21 -47.13
N GLN A 95 -3.90 14.18 -47.96
CA GLN A 95 -4.82 13.04 -47.99
C GLN A 95 -4.10 11.78 -47.53
N PHE A 96 -4.82 10.88 -46.87
CA PHE A 96 -4.32 9.58 -46.43
C PHE A 96 -5.26 8.48 -46.91
N ASN A 97 -4.69 7.34 -47.30
CA ASN A 97 -5.45 6.18 -47.74
C ASN A 97 -5.75 5.27 -46.55
N SER A 98 -6.72 5.68 -45.73
CA SER A 98 -7.24 4.82 -44.68
C SER A 98 -8.33 3.88 -45.24
N PRO A 99 -8.26 2.57 -44.96
CA PRO A 99 -9.37 1.65 -45.22
C PRO A 99 -10.58 1.96 -44.33
N THR A 100 -10.34 2.49 -43.12
CA THR A 100 -11.32 2.81 -42.08
C THR A 100 -12.13 4.07 -42.39
N SER A 101 -11.50 5.10 -42.99
CA SER A 101 -12.15 6.35 -43.42
C SER A 101 -13.20 6.19 -44.52
N LYS A 102 -13.27 5.02 -45.17
CA LYS A 102 -14.27 4.71 -46.21
C LYS A 102 -15.55 4.08 -45.64
N VAL A 103 -15.59 3.75 -44.35
CA VAL A 103 -16.72 3.12 -43.70
C VAL A 103 -17.61 4.20 -43.09
N ILE A 104 -18.75 4.48 -43.72
CA ILE A 104 -19.82 5.29 -43.10
C ILE A 104 -20.53 4.40 -42.08
N ALA A 105 -20.06 4.43 -40.83
CA ALA A 105 -20.65 3.66 -39.75
C ALA A 105 -21.80 4.46 -39.11
N PHE A 106 -23.05 4.08 -39.40
CA PHE A 106 -24.22 4.57 -38.68
C PHE A 106 -24.41 3.74 -37.40
N GLN A 107 -24.08 4.31 -36.23
CA GLN A 107 -24.23 3.64 -34.93
C GLN A 107 -25.18 4.38 -33.98
N ASN A 108 -26.22 5.06 -34.49
CA ASN A 108 -27.26 5.58 -33.60
C ASN A 108 -27.90 4.41 -32.82
N GLY A 109 -27.59 4.32 -31.52
CA GLY A 109 -28.13 3.32 -30.60
C GLY A 109 -27.25 2.10 -30.27
N LEU A 110 -26.01 2.00 -30.77
CA LEU A 110 -25.08 0.94 -30.34
C LEU A 110 -24.23 1.42 -29.14
N PRO A 111 -23.99 0.55 -28.14
CA PRO A 111 -23.13 0.90 -27.00
C PRO A 111 -21.70 1.16 -27.49
N GLN A 112 -21.14 2.30 -27.10
CA GLN A 112 -19.76 2.67 -27.39
C GLN A 112 -18.81 1.74 -26.65
N ASP A 113 -17.74 1.30 -27.32
CA ASP A 113 -16.70 0.49 -26.66
C ASP A 113 -16.10 1.26 -25.48
N PRO A 114 -16.08 0.68 -24.26
CA PRO A 114 -15.52 1.35 -23.09
C PRO A 114 -14.06 1.77 -23.25
N TYR A 115 -13.27 1.08 -24.06
CA TYR A 115 -11.89 1.50 -24.34
C TYR A 115 -11.83 2.78 -25.17
N HIS A 116 -12.78 3.02 -26.07
CA HIS A 116 -12.83 4.30 -26.79
C HIS A 116 -13.11 5.48 -25.85
N ILE A 117 -13.87 5.24 -24.77
CA ILE A 117 -14.10 6.25 -23.71
C ILE A 117 -12.80 6.48 -22.93
N ALA A 118 -12.07 5.42 -22.60
CA ALA A 118 -10.77 5.54 -21.92
C ALA A 118 -9.73 6.31 -22.76
N TRP A 119 -9.67 6.04 -24.07
CA TRP A 119 -8.83 6.79 -25.01
C TRP A 119 -9.19 8.28 -25.09
N ASP A 120 -10.48 8.61 -25.16
CA ASP A 120 -10.95 10.00 -25.12
C ASP A 120 -10.53 10.69 -23.82
N ALA A 121 -10.69 10.02 -22.67
CA ALA A 121 -10.32 10.54 -21.37
C ALA A 121 -8.81 10.79 -21.23
N VAL A 122 -7.96 9.86 -21.69
CA VAL A 122 -6.49 10.02 -21.63
C VAL A 122 -6.04 11.15 -22.56
N LEU A 123 -6.52 11.19 -23.82
CA LEU A 123 -6.18 12.28 -24.75
C LEU A 123 -6.68 13.64 -24.25
N GLY A 124 -7.86 13.67 -23.62
CA GLY A 124 -8.38 14.86 -22.95
C GLY A 124 -7.45 15.30 -21.82
N ALA A 125 -7.04 14.38 -20.96
CA ALA A 125 -6.16 14.67 -19.83
C ALA A 125 -4.80 15.24 -20.27
N LEU A 126 -4.22 14.72 -21.37
CA LEU A 126 -2.99 15.29 -21.97
C LEU A 126 -3.17 16.75 -22.43
N ASN A 127 -4.40 17.16 -22.71
CA ASN A 127 -4.75 18.53 -23.13
C ASN A 127 -5.37 19.34 -21.98
N ASN A 128 -5.10 18.97 -20.72
CA ASN A 128 -5.62 19.61 -19.51
C ASN A 128 -7.15 19.60 -19.38
N ILE A 129 -7.83 18.63 -20.00
CA ILE A 129 -9.25 18.39 -19.76
C ILE A 129 -9.39 17.53 -18.50
N PRO A 130 -10.25 17.91 -17.53
CA PRO A 130 -10.48 17.13 -16.33
C PRO A 130 -10.91 15.69 -16.64
N LEU A 131 -10.31 14.73 -15.94
CA LEU A 131 -10.67 13.33 -16.08
C LEU A 131 -12.04 13.07 -15.45
N HIS A 132 -12.94 12.45 -16.21
CA HIS A 132 -14.24 12.01 -15.73
C HIS A 132 -14.30 10.48 -15.69
N LEU A 133 -14.31 9.89 -14.48
CA LEU A 133 -14.41 8.44 -14.30
C LEU A 133 -15.85 7.91 -14.28
N GLY A 134 -16.83 8.79 -14.07
CA GLY A 134 -18.25 8.46 -13.93
C GLY A 134 -18.97 9.47 -13.04
N ASP A 135 -20.28 9.26 -12.85
CA ASP A 135 -21.15 10.04 -11.96
C ASP A 135 -21.45 9.22 -10.70
N PHE A 136 -20.88 9.59 -9.55
CA PHE A 136 -21.13 8.89 -8.27
C PHE A 136 -22.59 8.89 -7.82
N GLY A 137 -23.45 9.73 -8.39
CA GLY A 137 -24.89 9.70 -8.14
C GLY A 137 -25.63 8.60 -8.91
N LYS A 138 -25.01 8.02 -9.94
CA LYS A 138 -25.65 7.06 -10.88
C LYS A 138 -24.87 5.77 -11.05
N ASP A 139 -23.55 5.86 -11.10
CA ASP A 139 -22.64 4.76 -11.37
C ASP A 139 -22.21 4.08 -10.06
N THR A 140 -22.02 2.76 -10.11
CA THR A 140 -21.50 2.03 -8.96
C THR A 140 -19.99 2.24 -8.83
N LEU A 141 -19.43 2.05 -7.62
CA LEU A 141 -17.97 2.10 -7.43
C LEU A 141 -17.24 1.10 -8.36
N THR A 142 -17.85 -0.05 -8.64
CA THR A 142 -17.31 -1.05 -9.56
C THR A 142 -17.20 -0.51 -10.98
N ASP A 143 -18.20 0.23 -11.46
CA ASP A 143 -18.16 0.85 -12.79
C ASP A 143 -17.05 1.91 -12.89
N ILE A 144 -16.93 2.73 -11.84
CA ILE A 144 -15.90 3.78 -11.72
C ILE A 144 -14.50 3.16 -11.67
N LEU A 145 -14.33 2.06 -10.92
CA LEU A 145 -13.09 1.31 -10.84
C LEU A 145 -12.72 0.69 -12.19
N ASN A 146 -13.67 0.05 -12.87
CA ASN A 146 -13.44 -0.52 -14.20
C ASN A 146 -13.02 0.55 -15.21
N ASN A 147 -13.61 1.75 -15.15
CA ASN A 147 -13.21 2.87 -15.99
C ASN A 147 -11.80 3.35 -15.64
N ALA A 148 -11.47 3.48 -14.35
CA ALA A 148 -10.13 3.87 -13.90
C ALA A 148 -9.05 2.87 -14.33
N VAL A 149 -9.32 1.56 -14.23
CA VAL A 149 -8.41 0.50 -14.70
C VAL A 149 -8.18 0.62 -16.21
N ARG A 150 -9.24 0.78 -17.02
CA ARG A 150 -9.10 0.95 -18.48
C ARG A 150 -8.33 2.23 -18.86
N ILE A 151 -8.58 3.33 -18.17
CA ILE A 151 -7.82 4.58 -18.36
C ILE A 151 -6.35 4.37 -18.01
N THR A 152 -6.07 3.61 -16.95
CA THR A 152 -4.71 3.25 -16.54
C THR A 152 -4.03 2.38 -17.61
N GLU A 153 -4.71 1.37 -18.14
CA GLU A 153 -4.19 0.52 -19.24
C GLU A 153 -3.86 1.33 -20.50
N VAL A 154 -4.73 2.27 -20.89
CA VAL A 154 -4.48 3.15 -22.05
C VAL A 154 -3.30 4.09 -21.77
N ALA A 155 -3.24 4.66 -20.56
CA ALA A 155 -2.15 5.55 -20.20
C ALA A 155 -0.80 4.80 -20.11
N GLU A 156 -0.77 3.56 -19.64
CA GLU A 156 0.41 2.69 -19.66
C GLU A 156 0.84 2.38 -21.09
N HIS A 157 -0.11 2.06 -21.97
CA HIS A 157 0.19 1.82 -23.39
C HIS A 157 0.76 3.05 -24.10
N LEU A 158 0.32 4.25 -23.71
CA LEU A 158 0.88 5.50 -24.20
C LEU A 158 2.14 5.94 -23.45
N ASP A 159 2.58 5.20 -22.43
CA ASP A 159 3.69 5.56 -21.55
C ASP A 159 3.53 6.95 -20.90
N CYS A 160 2.30 7.26 -20.46
CA CYS A 160 1.91 8.49 -19.77
C CYS A 160 1.87 8.34 -18.24
N VAL A 161 2.15 7.14 -17.72
CA VAL A 161 2.04 6.79 -16.28
C VAL A 161 3.38 6.88 -15.56
N SER A 162 4.50 6.83 -16.28
CA SER A 162 5.82 6.71 -15.65
C SER A 162 6.66 7.99 -15.62
N GLU A 163 6.99 8.43 -14.41
CA GLU A 163 8.32 8.91 -14.04
C GLU A 163 9.29 7.71 -13.95
N VAL A 164 9.79 7.21 -15.08
CA VAL A 164 10.98 6.35 -15.06
C VAL A 164 11.89 6.81 -16.18
N GLU A 165 12.67 7.86 -15.90
CA GLU A 165 14.01 7.88 -16.45
C GLU A 165 14.88 7.05 -15.50
N ARG A 166 15.27 5.88 -16.00
CA ARG A 166 16.48 5.22 -15.56
C ARG A 166 17.60 6.26 -15.69
N LEU A 167 18.13 6.74 -14.57
CA LEU A 167 19.32 7.59 -14.56
C LEU A 167 20.44 6.80 -15.24
N ASP A 168 20.69 7.08 -16.52
CA ASP A 168 22.06 7.04 -17.01
C ASP A 168 22.78 8.17 -16.27
N TYR A 169 23.69 7.81 -15.37
CA TYR A 169 24.53 8.71 -14.54
C TYR A 169 25.33 9.76 -15.34
N ALA A 170 25.19 9.84 -16.66
CA ALA A 170 25.96 10.68 -17.57
C ALA A 170 25.20 11.91 -18.11
N SER A 171 23.86 11.94 -18.10
CA SER A 171 23.07 13.06 -18.61
C SER A 171 22.28 13.73 -17.49
N ASN A 172 22.80 14.88 -17.06
CA ASN A 172 22.31 15.71 -15.96
C ASN A 172 21.00 16.45 -16.35
N THR A 173 19.94 15.72 -16.70
CA THR A 173 18.67 16.31 -17.13
C THR A 173 17.53 15.49 -16.53
N ASP A 174 17.12 15.85 -15.32
CA ASP A 174 15.93 15.28 -14.67
C ASP A 174 14.67 15.72 -15.44
N ILE A 175 14.09 14.84 -16.26
CA ILE A 175 12.76 15.09 -16.85
C ILE A 175 11.70 14.48 -15.94
N MET A 176 11.20 15.29 -15.00
CA MET A 176 10.09 14.93 -14.12
C MET A 176 8.79 14.85 -14.94
N LYS A 177 8.35 13.63 -15.28
CA LYS A 177 7.09 13.38 -16.00
C LYS A 177 5.91 13.32 -15.03
N ILE A 178 5.15 14.42 -14.91
CA ILE A 178 3.97 14.46 -14.04
C ILE A 178 2.96 13.37 -14.47
N PRO A 179 2.56 12.44 -13.58
CA PRO A 179 1.55 11.44 -13.90
C PRO A 179 0.20 12.12 -14.20
N VAL A 180 -0.15 12.20 -15.48
CA VAL A 180 -1.30 12.99 -15.97
C VAL A 180 -2.63 12.46 -15.40
N ILE A 181 -2.71 11.15 -15.15
CA ILE A 181 -3.94 10.50 -14.70
C ILE A 181 -3.99 10.19 -13.20
N THR A 182 -2.85 10.14 -12.49
CA THR A 182 -2.81 9.69 -11.09
C THR A 182 -3.57 10.63 -10.16
N GLN A 183 -3.23 11.93 -10.19
CA GLN A 183 -3.83 12.89 -9.26
C GLN A 183 -5.35 13.01 -9.43
N PRO A 184 -5.91 13.09 -10.66
CA PRO A 184 -7.36 13.08 -10.86
C PRO A 184 -8.02 11.81 -10.34
N ILE A 185 -7.45 10.63 -10.65
CA ILE A 185 -7.99 9.33 -10.21
C ILE A 185 -8.00 9.26 -8.68
N GLU A 186 -6.89 9.63 -8.05
CA GLU A 186 -6.75 9.64 -6.59
C GLU A 186 -7.75 10.61 -5.93
N ALA A 187 -7.85 11.85 -6.41
CA ALA A 187 -8.80 12.84 -5.89
C ALA A 187 -10.24 12.33 -5.95
N ILE A 188 -10.60 11.69 -7.07
CA ILE A 188 -11.91 11.09 -7.28
C ILE A 188 -12.18 9.98 -6.26
N PHE A 189 -11.27 9.02 -6.08
CA PHE A 189 -11.45 7.95 -5.11
C PHE A 189 -11.47 8.44 -3.66
N LEU A 190 -10.58 9.37 -3.29
CA LEU A 190 -10.52 9.91 -1.94
C LEU A 190 -11.78 10.70 -1.57
N SER A 191 -12.42 11.34 -2.54
CA SER A 191 -13.70 12.04 -2.33
C SER A 191 -14.83 11.11 -1.88
N THR A 192 -14.74 9.81 -2.17
CA THR A 192 -15.76 8.81 -1.76
C THR A 192 -15.64 8.35 -0.30
N GLY A 193 -14.55 8.72 0.39
CA GLY A 193 -14.35 8.44 1.81
C GLY A 193 -14.43 6.96 2.17
N GLN A 194 -15.33 6.58 3.08
CA GLN A 194 -15.42 5.21 3.60
C GLN A 194 -15.86 4.16 2.57
N VAL A 195 -16.44 4.58 1.44
CA VAL A 195 -16.86 3.66 0.37
C VAL A 195 -15.64 3.00 -0.29
N VAL A 196 -14.61 3.78 -0.63
CA VAL A 196 -13.35 3.23 -1.14
C VAL A 196 -12.62 2.40 -0.07
N GLN A 197 -12.63 2.83 1.20
CA GLN A 197 -11.97 2.08 2.29
C GLN A 197 -12.56 0.68 2.46
N LYS A 198 -13.89 0.54 2.39
CA LYS A 198 -14.58 -0.76 2.44
C LYS A 198 -14.31 -1.61 1.20
N SER A 199 -14.11 -0.99 0.04
CA SER A 199 -13.71 -1.68 -1.18
C SER A 199 -12.29 -2.25 -1.06
N ILE A 200 -11.35 -1.45 -0.54
CA ILE A 200 -9.96 -1.88 -0.27
C ILE A 200 -9.96 -3.02 0.75
N TYR A 201 -10.72 -2.90 1.84
CA TYR A 201 -10.90 -3.96 2.83
C TYR A 201 -11.34 -5.30 2.20
N SER A 202 -12.24 -5.24 1.21
CA SER A 202 -12.85 -6.44 0.59
C SER A 202 -11.93 -7.14 -0.41
N ASN A 203 -11.05 -6.41 -1.10
CA ASN A 203 -10.11 -6.97 -2.06
C ASN A 203 -8.76 -6.21 -2.06
N PRO A 204 -7.95 -6.37 -1.00
CA PRO A 204 -6.77 -5.54 -0.79
C PRO A 204 -5.66 -5.80 -1.82
N VAL A 205 -5.53 -7.04 -2.31
CA VAL A 205 -4.48 -7.41 -3.27
C VAL A 205 -4.71 -6.75 -4.62
N ALA A 206 -5.94 -6.76 -5.15
CA ALA A 206 -6.25 -6.07 -6.39
C ALA A 206 -6.11 -4.54 -6.28
N TRP A 207 -6.49 -3.97 -5.13
CA TRP A 207 -6.27 -2.55 -4.86
C TRP A 207 -4.80 -2.20 -4.70
N LEU A 208 -3.97 -3.12 -4.20
CA LEU A 208 -2.53 -2.94 -4.09
C LEU A 208 -1.88 -2.87 -5.48
N ASP A 209 -2.27 -3.77 -6.38
CA ASP A 209 -1.82 -3.75 -7.79
C ASP A 209 -2.23 -2.44 -8.47
N PHE A 210 -3.51 -2.09 -8.39
CA PHE A 210 -4.02 -0.88 -9.00
C PHE A 210 -3.33 0.37 -8.46
N ALA A 211 -3.16 0.46 -7.13
CA ALA A 211 -2.48 1.59 -6.50
C ALA A 211 -0.99 1.68 -6.87
N TYR A 212 -0.33 0.53 -7.05
CA TYR A 212 1.05 0.47 -7.56
C TYR A 212 1.14 1.00 -9.00
N ARG A 213 0.24 0.56 -9.88
CA ARG A 213 0.18 1.00 -11.28
C ARG A 213 -0.01 2.50 -11.42
N ILE A 214 -0.97 3.08 -10.68
CA ILE A 214 -1.18 4.54 -10.69
C ILE A 214 -0.23 5.31 -9.78
N ARG A 215 0.62 4.63 -8.98
CA ARG A 215 1.57 5.24 -8.03
C ARG A 215 0.91 6.13 -6.96
N SER A 216 -0.31 5.81 -6.55
CA SER A 216 -0.99 6.53 -5.45
C SER A 216 -0.44 6.07 -4.11
N LYS A 217 0.27 6.96 -3.41
CA LYS A 217 0.81 6.69 -2.06
C LYS A 217 -0.28 6.37 -1.05
N ILE A 218 -1.41 7.08 -1.12
CA ILE A 218 -2.49 6.96 -0.13
C ILE A 218 -3.22 5.63 -0.30
N LEU A 219 -3.62 5.28 -1.53
CA LEU A 219 -4.30 4.03 -1.82
C LEU A 219 -3.38 2.82 -1.61
N PHE A 220 -2.10 2.95 -1.99
CA PHE A 220 -1.13 1.88 -1.81
C PHE A 220 -0.89 1.58 -0.34
N ARG A 221 -0.70 2.61 0.50
CA ARG A 221 -0.53 2.44 1.94
C ARG A 221 -1.70 1.68 2.54
N GLU A 222 -2.92 2.11 2.23
CA GLU A 222 -4.12 1.47 2.79
C GLU A 222 -4.25 0.02 2.33
N ALA A 223 -4.12 -0.24 1.03
CA ALA A 223 -4.18 -1.58 0.47
C ALA A 223 -3.10 -2.49 1.04
N LEU A 224 -1.88 -1.97 1.23
CA LEU A 224 -0.76 -2.71 1.80
C LEU A 224 -1.00 -3.13 3.25
N ILE A 225 -1.63 -2.29 4.08
CA ILE A 225 -1.97 -2.63 5.47
C ILE A 225 -2.85 -3.88 5.49
N HIS A 226 -3.93 -3.87 4.72
CA HIS A 226 -4.89 -4.98 4.66
C HIS A 226 -4.29 -6.22 3.98
N ALA A 227 -3.57 -6.04 2.86
CA ALA A 227 -2.95 -7.14 2.12
C ALA A 227 -1.88 -7.85 2.96
N THR A 228 -1.08 -7.10 3.72
CA THR A 228 -0.04 -7.66 4.60
C THR A 228 -0.67 -8.57 5.64
N ALA A 229 -1.74 -8.11 6.29
CA ALA A 229 -2.38 -8.86 7.36
C ALA A 229 -3.17 -10.08 6.87
N GLN A 230 -3.68 -10.01 5.64
CA GLN A 230 -4.40 -11.11 5.01
C GLN A 230 -3.50 -12.03 4.16
N TYR A 231 -2.18 -11.84 4.16
CA TYR A 231 -1.25 -12.54 3.26
C TYR A 231 -1.36 -14.07 3.31
N PHE A 232 -1.58 -14.64 4.51
CA PHE A 232 -1.68 -16.09 4.70
C PHE A 232 -3.10 -16.65 4.52
N THR A 233 -4.10 -15.81 4.26
CA THR A 233 -5.47 -16.26 3.97
C THR A 233 -5.57 -16.86 2.57
N THR A 234 -6.52 -17.78 2.35
CA THR A 234 -6.72 -18.40 1.04
C THR A 234 -7.08 -17.37 -0.03
N GLN A 235 -7.95 -16.40 0.31
CA GLN A 235 -8.41 -15.37 -0.63
C GLN A 235 -7.27 -14.51 -1.18
N SER A 236 -6.31 -14.13 -0.34
CA SER A 236 -5.17 -13.33 -0.80
C SER A 236 -4.25 -14.16 -1.69
N ARG A 237 -3.98 -15.42 -1.35
CA ARG A 237 -3.04 -16.29 -2.09
C ARG A 237 -3.41 -16.47 -3.55
N ASP A 238 -4.70 -16.63 -3.85
CA ASP A 238 -5.18 -16.79 -5.22
C ASP A 238 -4.92 -15.56 -6.08
N ASN A 239 -4.88 -14.37 -5.47
CA ASN A 239 -4.63 -13.10 -6.15
C ASN A 239 -3.15 -12.67 -6.12
N LEU A 240 -2.28 -13.35 -5.36
CA LEU A 240 -0.85 -12.96 -5.28
C LEU A 240 -0.12 -13.17 -6.60
N SER A 241 -0.56 -14.11 -7.45
CA SER A 241 0.09 -14.39 -8.74
C SER A 241 -0.11 -13.30 -9.78
N SER A 242 -1.09 -12.40 -9.60
CA SER A 242 -1.32 -11.28 -10.52
C SER A 242 -0.50 -10.04 -10.15
N LEU A 243 0.16 -10.03 -8.99
CA LEU A 243 0.98 -8.89 -8.56
C LEU A 243 2.32 -8.88 -9.29
N ASP A 244 2.85 -7.67 -9.49
CA ASP A 244 4.24 -7.47 -9.86
C ASP A 244 5.20 -8.15 -8.85
N ASP A 245 6.25 -8.79 -9.36
CA ASP A 245 7.20 -9.58 -8.57
C ASP A 245 7.85 -8.74 -7.45
N HIS A 246 8.13 -7.47 -7.70
CA HIS A 246 8.75 -6.58 -6.73
C HIS A 246 7.79 -6.24 -5.59
N VAL A 247 6.52 -5.94 -5.92
CA VAL A 247 5.46 -5.67 -4.95
C VAL A 247 5.15 -6.92 -4.13
N HIS A 248 5.11 -8.09 -4.77
CA HIS A 248 4.88 -9.35 -4.09
C HIS A 248 6.03 -9.68 -3.11
N ALA A 249 7.28 -9.53 -3.52
CA ALA A 249 8.44 -9.73 -2.64
C ALA A 249 8.41 -8.78 -1.43
N PHE A 250 8.04 -7.52 -1.66
CA PHE A 250 7.90 -6.51 -0.60
C PHE A 250 6.76 -6.84 0.37
N LEU A 251 5.58 -7.21 -0.14
CA LEU A 251 4.44 -7.65 0.65
C LEU A 251 4.79 -8.85 1.52
N LYS A 252 5.43 -9.87 0.94
CA LYS A 252 5.92 -11.05 1.68
C LYS A 252 6.87 -10.67 2.81
N LYS A 253 7.81 -9.76 2.56
CA LYS A 253 8.74 -9.26 3.59
C LYS A 253 8.01 -8.57 4.75
N LYS A 254 6.98 -7.76 4.47
CA LYS A 254 6.17 -7.14 5.53
C LYS A 254 5.31 -8.17 6.29
N ALA A 255 4.74 -9.14 5.60
CA ALA A 255 3.95 -10.21 6.23
C ALA A 255 4.80 -11.04 7.20
N GLU A 256 6.00 -11.44 6.79
CA GLU A 256 6.93 -12.18 7.66
C GLU A 256 7.42 -11.34 8.85
N ARG A 257 7.66 -10.04 8.67
CA ARG A 257 7.96 -9.13 9.78
C ARG A 257 6.81 -9.05 10.78
N MET A 258 5.57 -8.97 10.30
CA MET A 258 4.39 -8.95 11.18
C MET A 258 4.26 -10.27 11.93
N LYS A 259 4.40 -11.40 11.24
CA LYS A 259 4.42 -12.75 11.83
C LYS A 259 5.47 -12.88 12.93
N LYS A 260 6.69 -12.38 12.67
CA LYS A 260 7.76 -12.33 13.67
C LYS A 260 7.38 -11.45 14.87
N SER A 261 6.82 -10.27 14.65
CA SER A 261 6.38 -9.40 15.74
C SER A 261 5.34 -10.07 16.64
N VAL A 262 4.38 -10.81 16.06
CA VAL A 262 3.40 -11.58 16.85
C VAL A 262 4.11 -12.66 17.67
N LYS A 263 5.01 -13.43 17.03
CA LYS A 263 5.80 -14.46 17.70
C LYS A 263 6.60 -13.89 18.88
N ASP A 264 7.25 -12.76 18.67
CA ASP A 264 8.08 -12.10 19.69
C ASP A 264 7.21 -11.59 20.86
N SER A 265 6.01 -11.04 20.60
CA SER A 265 5.06 -10.68 21.66
C SER A 265 4.61 -11.90 22.48
N PHE A 266 4.30 -13.03 21.85
CA PHE A 266 3.94 -14.25 22.57
C PHE A 266 5.12 -14.84 23.35
N LEU A 267 6.34 -14.74 22.82
CA LEU A 267 7.55 -15.10 23.54
C LEU A 267 7.72 -14.25 24.80
N GLN A 268 7.55 -12.93 24.69
CA GLN A 268 7.58 -12.03 25.84
C GLN A 268 6.53 -12.39 26.89
N ILE A 269 5.32 -12.77 26.49
CA ILE A 269 4.28 -13.24 27.43
C ILE A 269 4.73 -14.53 28.14
N MET A 270 5.34 -15.47 27.42
CA MET A 270 5.80 -16.73 27.99
C MET A 270 6.98 -16.54 28.95
N THR A 271 7.90 -15.62 28.65
CA THR A 271 9.06 -15.33 29.50
C THR A 271 8.76 -14.30 30.60
N TYR A 272 7.63 -13.61 30.54
CA TYR A 272 7.25 -12.57 31.49
C TYR A 272 7.25 -13.09 32.93
N LEU A 273 7.96 -12.38 33.80
CA LEU A 273 7.94 -12.55 35.24
C LEU A 273 7.64 -11.19 35.88
N PRO A 274 6.61 -11.06 36.74
CA PRO A 274 6.34 -9.78 37.38
C PRO A 274 7.48 -9.33 38.30
N ASN A 275 7.84 -8.04 38.23
CA ASN A 275 8.96 -7.47 39.00
C ASN A 275 8.85 -7.70 40.52
N TYR A 276 7.64 -7.69 41.08
CA TYR A 276 7.44 -7.95 42.52
C TYR A 276 7.73 -9.40 42.93
N MET A 277 7.91 -10.31 41.96
CA MET A 277 8.37 -11.68 42.18
C MET A 277 9.88 -11.82 42.10
N HIS A 278 10.58 -10.78 41.62
CA HIS A 278 12.04 -10.78 41.59
C HIS A 278 12.59 -10.71 43.02
N ARG A 279 13.74 -11.33 43.22
CA ARG A 279 14.50 -11.27 44.46
C ARG A 279 15.84 -10.65 44.14
N GLU A 280 16.33 -9.82 45.06
CA GLU A 280 17.69 -9.30 44.99
C GLU A 280 18.69 -10.45 45.09
N GLU A 281 19.85 -10.28 44.44
CA GLU A 281 20.95 -11.24 44.51
C GLU A 281 21.46 -11.33 45.96
N SER A 282 21.65 -12.56 46.46
CA SER A 282 22.08 -12.77 47.84
C SER A 282 23.56 -12.40 47.97
N LEU A 283 23.86 -11.31 48.69
CA LEU A 283 25.23 -10.84 48.98
C LEU A 283 25.99 -11.71 50.01
N GLY A 284 25.68 -13.01 50.08
CA GLY A 284 26.47 -14.01 50.81
C GLY A 284 25.84 -14.59 52.07
N ARG A 285 24.59 -14.25 52.43
CA ARG A 285 23.88 -14.88 53.56
C ARG A 285 22.39 -15.11 53.32
N ALA A 286 22.11 -16.25 52.71
CA ALA A 286 20.77 -16.78 52.45
C ALA A 286 19.85 -16.92 53.68
N ASP A 287 20.42 -16.94 54.89
CA ASP A 287 19.72 -17.04 56.17
C ASP A 287 19.11 -15.71 56.65
N LYS A 288 19.64 -14.57 56.20
CA LYS A 288 19.13 -13.23 56.54
C LYS A 288 18.31 -12.59 55.43
N ASP A 289 18.51 -13.05 54.20
CA ASP A 289 17.78 -12.55 53.04
C ASP A 289 16.34 -13.09 53.01
N SER A 290 15.44 -12.37 52.33
CA SER A 290 14.01 -12.75 52.20
C SER A 290 13.77 -13.96 51.28
N ILE A 291 14.71 -14.90 51.24
CA ILE A 291 14.73 -16.08 50.35
C ILE A 291 14.36 -17.39 51.07
N GLY A 292 13.92 -17.31 52.34
CA GLY A 292 13.41 -18.47 53.07
C GLY A 292 12.09 -19.02 52.53
N GLN A 293 11.79 -20.29 52.85
CA GLN A 293 10.58 -21.00 52.41
C GLN A 293 9.27 -20.22 52.67
N ALA A 294 9.14 -19.61 53.85
CA ALA A 294 7.95 -18.83 54.22
C ALA A 294 7.74 -17.59 53.33
N SER A 295 8.82 -17.05 52.76
CA SER A 295 8.76 -15.92 51.83
C SER A 295 8.25 -16.36 50.46
N TYR A 296 8.73 -17.50 49.95
CA TYR A 296 8.24 -18.09 48.69
C TYR A 296 6.78 -18.57 48.80
N ALA A 297 6.40 -19.13 49.94
CA ALA A 297 5.02 -19.58 50.17
C ALA A 297 3.98 -18.45 50.07
N LYS A 298 4.36 -17.20 50.35
CA LYS A 298 3.49 -16.03 50.19
C LYS A 298 3.15 -15.75 48.72
N GLN A 299 4.00 -16.18 47.78
CA GLN A 299 3.85 -15.95 46.34
C GLN A 299 3.24 -17.15 45.60
N VAL A 300 2.71 -18.15 46.33
CA VAL A 300 2.23 -19.40 45.72
C VAL A 300 1.10 -19.18 44.72
N TYR A 301 0.19 -18.24 45.00
CA TYR A 301 -0.93 -17.95 44.09
C TYR A 301 -0.48 -17.20 42.84
N GLU A 302 0.56 -16.37 42.96
CA GLU A 302 1.20 -15.67 41.85
C GLU A 302 1.88 -16.67 40.90
N TRP A 303 2.66 -17.61 41.45
CA TRP A 303 3.25 -18.70 40.66
C TRP A 303 2.19 -19.58 40.01
N GLN A 304 1.11 -19.92 40.71
CA GLN A 304 -0.01 -20.68 40.14
C GLN A 304 -0.70 -19.91 39.00
N ALA A 305 -1.02 -18.63 39.21
CA ALA A 305 -1.64 -17.78 38.20
C ALA A 305 -0.77 -17.65 36.94
N LEU A 306 0.53 -17.45 37.12
CA LEU A 306 1.50 -17.35 36.02
C LEU A 306 1.56 -18.66 35.22
N ASN A 307 1.59 -19.81 35.90
CA ASN A 307 1.59 -21.12 35.24
C ASN A 307 0.29 -21.39 34.48
N ILE A 308 -0.87 -21.02 35.02
CA ILE A 308 -2.16 -21.17 34.32
C ILE A 308 -2.17 -20.36 33.03
N ILE A 309 -1.74 -19.10 33.08
CA ILE A 309 -1.67 -18.23 31.89
C ILE A 309 -0.69 -18.79 30.86
N ARG A 310 0.53 -19.17 31.28
CA ARG A 310 1.53 -19.77 30.38
C ARG A 310 1.07 -21.09 29.77
N THR A 311 0.34 -21.91 30.53
CA THR A 311 -0.22 -23.16 30.01
C THR A 311 -1.26 -22.86 28.94
N TRP A 312 -2.17 -21.91 29.19
CA TRP A 312 -3.16 -21.50 28.21
C TRP A 312 -2.51 -20.92 26.95
N VAL A 313 -1.59 -19.96 27.09
CA VAL A 313 -0.84 -19.40 25.95
C VAL A 313 -0.05 -20.50 25.21
N GLY A 314 0.59 -21.40 25.95
CA GLY A 314 1.29 -22.56 25.40
C GLY A 314 0.38 -23.47 24.58
N MET A 315 -0.87 -23.68 25.01
CA MET A 315 -1.87 -24.42 24.23
C MET A 315 -2.23 -23.68 22.93
N GLN A 316 -2.43 -22.35 22.98
CA GLN A 316 -2.70 -21.56 21.77
C GLN A 316 -1.54 -21.64 20.77
N ILE A 317 -0.29 -21.64 21.26
CA ILE A 317 0.91 -21.84 20.43
C ILE A 317 0.95 -23.25 19.86
N ALA A 318 0.67 -24.28 20.68
CA ALA A 318 0.72 -25.69 20.26
C ALA A 318 -0.38 -26.07 19.26
N CYS A 319 -1.53 -25.37 19.29
CA CYS A 319 -2.62 -25.53 18.35
C CYS A 319 -2.45 -24.67 17.08
N ASP A 320 -1.31 -24.00 16.91
CA ASP A 320 -1.03 -23.07 15.80
C ASP A 320 -2.01 -21.90 15.68
N GLU A 321 -2.68 -21.51 16.78
CA GLU A 321 -3.67 -20.42 16.83
C GLU A 321 -3.03 -19.03 16.96
N THR A 322 -1.70 -18.95 17.03
CA THR A 322 -0.96 -17.67 17.15
C THR A 322 -0.40 -17.19 15.81
N HIS A 323 0.89 -16.89 15.71
CA HIS A 323 1.57 -16.41 14.52
C HIS A 323 1.47 -17.34 13.28
N GLN A 324 1.12 -18.62 13.45
CA GLN A 324 0.94 -19.57 12.34
C GLN A 324 -0.49 -19.60 11.78
N ALA A 325 -1.46 -19.04 12.50
CA ALA A 325 -2.85 -18.98 12.07
C ALA A 325 -3.02 -18.07 10.84
N GLN A 326 -4.13 -18.25 10.11
CA GLN A 326 -4.41 -17.46 8.91
C GLN A 326 -4.62 -15.96 9.21
N ASP A 327 -5.15 -15.65 10.39
CA ASP A 327 -5.32 -14.30 10.93
C ASP A 327 -4.07 -13.80 11.69
N MET A 328 -2.96 -14.55 11.60
CA MET A 328 -1.72 -14.36 12.35
C MET A 328 -1.92 -14.28 13.88
N GLY A 329 -3.00 -14.85 14.40
CA GLY A 329 -3.28 -14.92 15.83
C GLY A 329 -4.14 -13.78 16.38
N LYS A 330 -4.79 -13.00 15.51
CA LYS A 330 -5.72 -11.94 15.91
C LYS A 330 -6.83 -12.46 16.82
N SER A 331 -7.38 -13.62 16.53
CA SER A 331 -8.40 -14.33 17.31
C SER A 331 -7.97 -14.65 18.75
N VAL A 332 -6.67 -14.81 19.00
CA VAL A 332 -6.10 -15.02 20.35
C VAL A 332 -5.74 -13.69 21.02
N VAL A 333 -5.21 -12.73 20.26
CA VAL A 333 -4.84 -11.40 20.76
C VAL A 333 -6.06 -10.62 21.25
N ASP A 334 -7.19 -10.70 20.54
CA ASP A 334 -8.42 -9.97 20.90
C ASP A 334 -8.95 -10.33 22.30
N PRO A 335 -9.15 -11.60 22.67
CA PRO A 335 -9.49 -11.99 24.03
C PRO A 335 -8.46 -11.54 25.08
N ILE A 336 -7.15 -11.62 24.79
CA ILE A 336 -6.11 -11.17 25.73
C ILE A 336 -6.25 -9.67 26.01
N MET A 337 -6.47 -8.89 24.96
CA MET A 337 -6.63 -7.44 25.04
C MET A 337 -7.93 -7.03 25.72
N GLN A 338 -9.02 -7.77 25.48
CA GLN A 338 -10.28 -7.59 26.19
C GLN A 338 -10.13 -7.89 27.70
N GLY A 339 -9.39 -8.94 28.05
CA GLY A 339 -9.16 -9.33 29.43
C GLY A 339 -10.41 -9.86 30.15
N GLY A 340 -10.35 -9.90 31.48
CA GLY A 340 -11.45 -10.38 32.31
C GLY A 340 -11.92 -11.79 31.94
N ASN A 341 -13.21 -11.92 31.63
CA ASN A 341 -13.85 -13.20 31.29
C ASN A 341 -13.72 -13.60 29.81
N ALA A 342 -12.99 -12.86 28.99
CA ALA A 342 -12.81 -13.20 27.57
C ALA A 342 -12.00 -14.48 27.35
N TYR A 343 -11.15 -14.84 28.31
CA TYR A 343 -10.40 -16.09 28.36
C TYR A 343 -10.06 -16.38 29.83
N LEU A 344 -9.81 -17.64 30.19
CA LEU A 344 -9.49 -18.05 31.56
C LEU A 344 -10.52 -17.47 32.56
N SER A 345 -11.79 -17.64 32.24
CA SER A 345 -12.94 -17.26 33.04
C SER A 345 -13.18 -18.27 34.17
N LYS A 346 -14.08 -17.95 35.11
CA LYS A 346 -14.46 -18.89 36.19
C LYS A 346 -14.88 -20.28 35.67
N PRO A 347 -15.71 -20.40 34.61
CA PRO A 347 -15.98 -21.68 33.97
C PRO A 347 -14.75 -22.44 33.49
N ASP A 348 -13.78 -21.74 32.89
CA ASP A 348 -12.57 -22.36 32.33
C ASP A 348 -11.65 -22.93 33.42
N LEU A 349 -11.72 -22.38 34.63
CA LEU A 349 -10.93 -22.82 35.78
C LEU A 349 -11.58 -23.97 36.57
N VAL A 350 -12.77 -24.44 36.20
CA VAL A 350 -13.48 -25.52 36.92
C VAL A 350 -12.64 -26.80 36.95
N ASP A 351 -12.06 -27.20 35.81
CA ASP A 351 -11.23 -28.39 35.72
C ASP A 351 -9.94 -28.23 36.53
N PHE A 352 -9.31 -27.05 36.49
CA PHE A 352 -8.15 -26.76 37.34
C PHE A 352 -8.51 -26.94 38.83
N HIS A 353 -9.63 -26.39 39.28
CA HIS A 353 -10.07 -26.53 40.67
C HIS A 353 -10.51 -27.94 41.06
N ARG A 354 -10.83 -28.80 40.09
CA ARG A 354 -11.10 -30.22 40.33
C ARG A 354 -9.80 -30.98 40.61
N PHE A 355 -8.74 -30.71 39.86
CA PHE A 355 -7.42 -31.32 40.07
C PHE A 355 -6.64 -30.70 41.23
N CYS A 356 -6.85 -29.41 41.47
CA CYS A 356 -6.26 -28.62 42.55
C CYS A 356 -7.36 -28.06 43.45
N PRO A 357 -7.91 -28.86 44.39
CA PRO A 357 -8.95 -28.40 45.30
C PRO A 357 -8.47 -27.24 46.17
N MET A 358 -9.29 -26.20 46.28
CA MET A 358 -9.00 -24.97 47.04
C MET A 358 -10.23 -24.49 47.79
N THR A 359 -10.02 -23.79 48.91
CA THR A 359 -11.10 -23.07 49.60
C THR A 359 -11.67 -21.95 48.72
N SER A 360 -12.92 -21.53 48.95
CA SER A 360 -13.52 -20.43 48.19
C SER A 360 -12.69 -19.14 48.25
N LYS A 361 -12.06 -18.86 49.40
CA LYS A 361 -11.14 -17.72 49.56
C LYS A 361 -9.88 -17.88 48.69
N GLY A 362 -9.33 -19.09 48.61
CA GLY A 362 -8.17 -19.40 47.76
C GLY A 362 -8.48 -19.29 46.28
N LYS A 363 -9.67 -19.73 45.84
CA LYS A 363 -10.13 -19.56 44.45
C LYS A 363 -10.21 -18.08 44.06
N ASN A 364 -10.83 -17.26 44.89
CA ASN A 364 -10.91 -15.81 44.66
C ASN A 364 -9.52 -15.16 44.61
N ALA A 365 -8.64 -15.50 45.56
CA ALA A 365 -7.28 -14.96 45.58
C ALA A 365 -6.49 -15.32 44.31
N LEU A 366 -6.63 -16.57 43.81
CA LEU A 366 -6.00 -16.99 42.57
C LEU A 366 -6.55 -16.24 41.35
N GLU A 367 -7.88 -16.08 41.29
CA GLU A 367 -8.54 -15.32 40.21
C GLU A 367 -8.08 -13.85 40.18
N ASP A 368 -7.97 -13.21 41.34
CA ASP A 368 -7.45 -11.84 41.46
C ASP A 368 -6.01 -11.75 40.93
N ARG A 369 -5.17 -12.75 41.21
CA ARG A 369 -3.79 -12.81 40.67
C ARG A 369 -3.75 -13.07 39.17
N ILE A 370 -4.63 -13.93 38.65
CA ILE A 370 -4.77 -14.15 37.21
C ILE A 370 -5.11 -12.83 36.54
N ASN A 371 -6.15 -12.12 37.01
CA ASN A 371 -6.58 -10.85 36.42
C ASN A 371 -5.47 -9.79 36.47
N LEU A 372 -4.69 -9.72 37.55
CA LEU A 372 -3.53 -8.82 37.63
C LEU A 372 -2.50 -9.10 36.53
N ILE A 373 -2.15 -10.37 36.31
CA ILE A 373 -1.20 -10.75 35.25
C ILE A 373 -1.81 -10.49 33.87
N LYS A 374 -3.10 -10.76 33.67
CA LYS A 374 -3.82 -10.48 32.41
C LYS A 374 -3.69 -9.00 32.03
N GLU A 375 -3.81 -8.07 32.97
CA GLU A 375 -3.64 -6.65 32.68
C GLU A 375 -2.20 -6.28 32.30
N ASN A 376 -1.21 -6.88 32.97
CA ASN A 376 0.20 -6.60 32.68
C ASN A 376 0.60 -7.07 31.27
N ILE A 377 0.16 -8.26 30.84
CA ILE A 377 0.57 -8.83 29.56
C ILE A 377 -0.04 -8.10 28.35
N LYS A 378 -1.13 -7.34 28.53
CA LYS A 378 -1.68 -6.47 27.46
C LYS A 378 -0.62 -5.52 26.92
N GLY A 379 0.33 -5.08 27.77
CA GLY A 379 1.44 -4.21 27.37
C GLY A 379 2.22 -4.72 26.16
N PHE A 380 2.47 -6.04 26.09
CA PHE A 380 3.23 -6.67 25.01
C PHE A 380 2.46 -6.77 23.68
N LEU A 381 1.13 -6.65 23.72
CA LEU A 381 0.25 -6.77 22.56
C LEU A 381 -0.31 -5.43 22.08
N LYS A 382 -0.23 -4.37 22.90
CA LYS A 382 -0.66 -3.01 22.54
C LYS A 382 -0.18 -2.57 21.14
N PRO A 383 1.09 -2.74 20.75
CA PRO A 383 1.56 -2.34 19.43
C PRO A 383 0.81 -3.02 18.28
N LEU A 384 0.41 -4.28 18.45
CA LEU A 384 -0.30 -5.08 17.44
C LEU A 384 -1.76 -4.64 17.28
N THR A 385 -2.36 -4.05 18.32
CA THR A 385 -3.78 -3.61 18.28
C THR A 385 -4.01 -2.20 17.74
N LYS A 386 -2.94 -1.47 17.41
CA LYS A 386 -3.07 -0.11 16.89
C LYS A 386 -3.67 -0.15 15.48
N ASN A 387 -4.72 0.63 15.23
CA ASN A 387 -5.24 0.80 13.88
C ASN A 387 -4.42 1.84 13.12
N MET A 388 -3.75 1.43 12.03
CA MET A 388 -3.01 2.30 11.10
C MET A 388 -3.78 2.54 9.80
N SER A 389 -4.93 1.89 9.62
CA SER A 389 -5.82 2.02 8.45
C SER A 389 -6.78 3.21 8.61
N GLN A 390 -7.21 3.78 7.48
CA GLN A 390 -8.24 4.83 7.41
C GLN A 390 -9.68 4.29 7.48
N LEU A 391 -9.84 2.97 7.53
CA LEU A 391 -11.13 2.31 7.66
C LEU A 391 -11.77 2.63 9.01
N ASP A 392 -13.01 3.14 8.98
CA ASP A 392 -13.81 3.32 10.19
C ASP A 392 -14.28 1.95 10.69
N LEU A 393 -13.80 1.59 11.88
CA LEU A 393 -14.10 0.31 12.51
C LEU A 393 -15.44 0.31 13.26
N LYS A 394 -16.18 1.43 13.28
CA LYS A 394 -17.49 1.51 13.95
C LYS A 394 -18.48 0.51 13.33
N GLY A 395 -18.83 -0.52 14.09
CA GLY A 395 -19.76 -1.57 13.67
C GLY A 395 -19.16 -2.62 12.72
N LEU A 396 -17.86 -2.54 12.40
CA LEU A 396 -17.15 -3.53 11.61
C LEU A 396 -16.11 -4.24 12.47
N LYS A 397 -16.28 -5.54 12.66
CA LYS A 397 -15.27 -6.39 13.32
C LYS A 397 -14.24 -6.81 12.29
N VAL A 398 -13.03 -6.26 12.37
CA VAL A 398 -11.91 -6.67 11.51
C VAL A 398 -11.24 -7.90 12.12
N GLU A 399 -11.14 -8.96 11.32
CA GLU A 399 -10.67 -10.28 11.74
C GLU A 399 -9.14 -10.46 11.65
N TYR A 400 -8.42 -9.40 11.29
CA TYR A 400 -6.97 -9.40 11.12
C TYR A 400 -6.34 -8.12 11.69
N PHE A 401 -5.01 -8.05 11.73
CA PHE A 401 -4.29 -6.87 12.27
C PHE A 401 -4.27 -5.69 11.30
N THR A 402 -4.37 -4.46 11.82
CA THR A 402 -4.24 -3.23 11.02
C THR A 402 -3.07 -2.36 11.50
N CYS A 403 -2.11 -2.94 12.23
CA CYS A 403 -0.99 -2.22 12.85
C CYS A 403 0.21 -1.98 11.93
N VAL A 404 0.11 -2.38 10.67
CA VAL A 404 1.22 -2.26 9.70
C VAL A 404 1.50 -0.79 9.44
N ARG A 405 2.76 -0.38 9.65
CA ARG A 405 3.25 0.96 9.28
C ARG A 405 3.88 0.91 7.91
N VAL A 406 3.63 1.95 7.12
CA VAL A 406 4.25 2.19 5.82
C VAL A 406 4.94 3.54 5.90
N ASP A 407 6.26 3.51 5.85
CA ASP A 407 7.11 4.68 5.95
C ASP A 407 7.30 5.34 4.56
N HIS A 408 7.69 6.62 4.51
CA HIS A 408 7.74 7.37 3.24
C HIS A 408 8.79 6.82 2.26
N ASP A 409 9.82 6.15 2.76
CA ASP A 409 10.91 5.58 1.98
C ASP A 409 10.61 4.15 1.48
N GLU A 410 9.43 3.60 1.80
CA GLU A 410 9.07 2.23 1.44
C GLU A 410 8.26 2.13 0.14
N TYR A 411 7.96 3.24 -0.54
CA TYR A 411 7.22 3.22 -1.80
C TYR A 411 8.12 2.68 -2.94
N PRO A 412 7.70 1.62 -3.65
CA PRO A 412 8.56 0.96 -4.63
C PRO A 412 8.98 1.81 -5.85
N TRP A 413 8.33 2.94 -6.08
CA TRP A 413 8.60 3.85 -7.20
C TRP A 413 9.37 5.11 -6.81
N ASP A 414 9.63 5.35 -5.52
CA ASP A 414 10.42 6.50 -5.08
C ASP A 414 11.94 6.17 -5.16
N THR A 415 12.59 6.53 -6.26
CA THR A 415 14.02 6.26 -6.54
C THR A 415 14.97 6.87 -5.50
N ASN A 416 14.66 8.04 -4.94
CA ASN A 416 15.47 8.68 -3.89
C ASN A 416 15.51 7.87 -2.58
N ALA A 417 14.46 7.11 -2.30
CA ALA A 417 14.36 6.26 -1.11
C ALA A 417 15.11 4.93 -1.26
N GLN A 418 15.19 4.41 -2.49
CA GLN A 418 15.93 3.18 -2.81
C GLN A 418 17.45 3.41 -2.77
N ALA A 419 17.93 4.58 -3.21
CA ALA A 419 19.34 4.96 -3.12
C ALA A 419 19.83 5.13 -1.67
N HIS A 420 19.04 5.78 -0.80
CA HIS A 420 19.36 5.90 0.63
C HIS A 420 19.42 4.53 1.34
N ASN A 421 18.49 3.62 1.01
CA ASN A 421 18.45 2.26 1.57
C ASN A 421 19.60 1.35 1.09
N GLN A 422 20.17 1.59 -0.10
CA GLN A 422 21.38 0.89 -0.57
C GLN A 422 22.63 1.43 0.12
N ILE A 423 22.76 2.76 0.23
CA ILE A 423 23.90 3.39 0.91
C ILE A 423 23.96 2.97 2.39
N GLN A 424 22.83 2.89 3.10
CA GLN A 424 22.81 2.40 4.49
C GLN A 424 23.16 0.92 4.66
N ARG A 425 22.92 0.07 3.65
CA ARG A 425 23.32 -1.35 3.68
C ARG A 425 24.79 -1.54 3.33
N ASP A 426 25.30 -0.76 2.39
CA ASP A 426 26.72 -0.79 2.02
C ASP A 426 27.61 -0.18 3.12
N THR A 427 27.09 0.76 3.93
CA THR A 427 27.79 1.24 5.12
C THR A 427 27.67 0.30 6.33
N SER A 428 26.62 -0.53 6.42
CA SER A 428 26.50 -1.54 7.48
C SER A 428 27.32 -2.81 7.22
N ASP A 429 27.57 -3.16 5.96
CA ASP A 429 28.40 -4.32 5.59
C ASP A 429 29.91 -3.99 5.49
N GLY A 430 30.27 -2.71 5.63
CA GLY A 430 31.66 -2.22 5.60
C GLY A 430 32.23 -1.76 6.96
N ALA A 431 31.40 -1.70 8.01
CA ALA A 431 31.84 -1.35 9.36
C ALA A 431 31.85 -2.62 10.22
N GLY A 432 33.05 -3.16 10.46
CA GLY A 432 33.25 -4.17 11.49
C GLY A 432 32.65 -3.69 12.81
N GLU A 433 31.94 -4.60 13.47
CA GLU A 433 31.34 -4.48 14.79
C GLU A 433 32.19 -3.60 15.72
N LYS A 434 31.61 -2.47 16.11
CA LYS A 434 31.91 -1.83 17.40
C LYS A 434 30.58 -1.66 18.12
N GLU A 435 30.24 -2.68 18.88
CA GLU A 435 29.33 -2.58 20.02
C GLU A 435 30.06 -1.72 21.08
N ASP A 436 29.71 -0.43 21.17
CA ASP A 436 30.10 0.40 22.30
C ASP A 436 28.89 0.56 23.23
N ASP A 437 28.47 -0.55 23.84
CA ASP A 437 27.70 -0.54 25.09
C ASP A 437 28.67 -0.95 26.21
N GLU A 438 29.39 0.02 26.78
CA GLU A 438 30.32 -0.24 27.88
C GLU A 438 29.54 -0.47 29.18
N TYR A 439 29.19 -1.73 29.42
CA TYR A 439 28.68 -2.19 30.70
C TYR A 439 29.83 -2.34 31.70
N ASN A 440 29.59 -1.96 32.97
CA ASN A 440 30.51 -2.33 34.04
C ASN A 440 30.47 -3.85 34.30
N GLU A 441 31.39 -4.38 35.14
CA GLU A 441 31.52 -5.82 35.46
C GLU A 441 30.23 -6.47 36.03
N TYR A 442 29.19 -5.67 36.31
CA TYR A 442 27.90 -6.13 36.84
C TYR A 442 26.70 -5.86 35.89
N GLY A 443 26.92 -5.40 34.65
CA GLY A 443 25.88 -5.31 33.63
C GLY A 443 24.89 -4.15 33.77
N GLU A 444 25.23 -3.10 34.51
CA GLU A 444 24.42 -1.87 34.61
C GLU A 444 24.90 -0.79 33.63
N MET A 445 23.94 -0.05 33.02
CA MET A 445 24.20 1.10 32.15
C MET A 445 24.74 2.27 32.98
N ILE A 446 25.88 2.85 32.56
CA ILE A 446 26.44 4.06 33.17
C ILE A 446 25.60 5.27 32.68
N PRO A 447 24.98 6.08 33.57
CA PRO A 447 24.26 7.26 33.14
C PRO A 447 25.24 8.33 32.63
N GLU A 448 24.94 8.94 31.48
CA GLU A 448 25.66 10.13 30.98
C GLU A 448 25.52 11.28 31.99
N CYS A 449 26.65 11.90 32.35
CA CYS A 449 26.65 13.04 33.25
C CYS A 449 26.26 14.33 32.50
N ASP A 450 25.05 14.82 32.78
CA ASP A 450 24.67 16.24 32.91
C ASP A 450 25.82 17.21 33.23
N GLU A 451 26.50 17.84 32.25
CA GLU A 451 27.35 19.01 32.52
C GLU A 451 26.46 20.21 32.90
N GLU A 452 26.34 20.51 34.19
CA GLU A 452 25.72 21.75 34.69
C GLU A 452 26.69 22.92 34.55
N ASP A 453 26.32 23.90 33.71
CA ASP A 453 27.00 25.20 33.56
C ASP A 453 26.88 26.04 34.86
N GLU A 454 28.00 26.22 35.58
CA GLU A 454 28.13 27.18 36.66
C GLU A 454 28.23 28.62 36.12
N GLU A 455 27.13 29.38 36.11
CA GLU A 455 27.18 30.85 35.99
C GLU A 455 27.65 31.47 37.32
N MET A 456 28.89 31.95 37.33
CA MET A 456 29.43 32.84 38.38
C MET A 456 28.77 34.23 38.29
N GLU A 457 27.89 34.55 39.24
CA GLU A 457 27.51 35.94 39.55
C GLU A 457 28.61 36.60 40.40
N SER A 458 29.17 37.70 39.89
CA SER A 458 30.05 38.61 40.61
C SER A 458 29.25 39.73 41.29
N GLU A 459 29.44 39.83 42.61
CA GLU A 459 29.30 40.98 43.53
C GLU A 459 28.64 42.29 43.04
N ASP A 460 27.56 42.69 43.72
CA ASP A 460 27.49 43.89 44.58
C ASP A 460 26.46 43.73 45.72
#